data_AF-A0A3D4UHN5-F1
#
_entry.id   AF-A0A3D4UHN5-F1
#
_cell.length_a   1.000
_cell.length_b   1.000
_cell.length_c   1.000
_cell.angle_alpha   90.00
_cell.angle_beta   90.00
_cell.angle_gamma   90.00
#
_symmetry.space_group_name_H-M   'P 1'
#
loop_
_entity.id
_entity.type
_entity.pdbx_description
1 polymer ?
#
loop_
_entity_poly.entity_id
_entity_poly.type
_entity_poly.pdbx_seq_one_letter_code
_entity_poly.pdbx_strand_id
1 'polypeptide(L)' 'MSDRSEPTSILFICLGNICRSPLAEGIFTHLVEQRGLSDRFHIDSCGTGDWHIGKSPDARA' A
#
# COMPACT_ATOMS: atom_id res chain seq x y z
N MET A 1 -11.22 -28.80 -7.76
CA MET A 1 -11.16 -27.35 -7.50
C MET A 1 -9.98 -27.05 -6.59
N SER A 2 -8.87 -26.56 -7.13
CA SER A 2 -7.79 -25.98 -6.33
C SER A 2 -7.33 -24.72 -7.05
N ASP A 3 -8.10 -23.64 -6.89
CA ASP A 3 -7.59 -22.30 -7.13
C ASP A 3 -7.28 -21.68 -5.78
N ARG A 4 -6.06 -21.94 -5.30
CA ARG A 4 -5.46 -21.15 -4.21
C ARG A 4 -4.24 -20.48 -4.83
N SER A 5 -4.50 -19.47 -5.66
CA SER A 5 -3.46 -18.51 -6.00
C SER A 5 -3.12 -17.77 -4.71
N GLU A 6 -1.85 -17.82 -4.31
CA GLU A 6 -1.31 -17.02 -3.21
C GLU A 6 -1.73 -15.54 -3.38
N PRO A 7 -2.00 -14.80 -2.28
CA PRO A 7 -2.34 -13.38 -2.38
C PRO A 7 -1.22 -12.61 -3.09
N THR A 8 -1.59 -11.72 -4.01
CA THR A 8 -0.62 -10.92 -4.77
C THR A 8 -0.08 -9.79 -3.90
N SER A 9 1.24 -9.73 -3.75
CA SER A 9 1.91 -8.66 -2.99
C SER A 9 2.18 -7.43 -3.86
N ILE A 10 1.83 -6.25 -3.34
CA ILE A 10 1.99 -4.95 -4.01
C ILE A 10 2.69 -3.99 -3.04
N LEU A 11 3.77 -3.35 -3.51
CA LEU A 11 4.52 -2.34 -2.77
C LEU A 11 4.54 -1.02 -3.54
N PHE A 12 3.92 0.02 -3.00
CA PHE A 12 3.97 1.36 -3.58
C PHE A 12 5.21 2.11 -3.12
N ILE A 13 5.98 2.68 -4.04
CA ILE A 13 7.28 3.29 -3.73
C ILE A 13 7.29 4.77 -4.14
N CYS A 14 7.79 5.63 -3.26
CA CYS A 14 8.19 6.99 -3.63
C CYS A 14 9.51 7.36 -2.92
N LEU A 15 9.95 8.63 -3.03
CA LEU A 15 11.21 9.03 -2.40
C LEU A 15 11.18 8.92 -0.87
N GLY A 16 10.12 9.43 -0.23
CA GLY A 16 10.12 9.68 1.22
C GLY A 16 9.00 9.01 2.02
N ASN A 17 8.18 8.16 1.41
CA ASN A 17 7.06 7.46 2.06
C ASN A 17 6.01 8.32 2.79
N ILE A 18 5.97 9.64 2.61
CA ILE A 18 5.04 10.50 3.36
C ILE A 18 3.95 11.16 2.51
N CYS A 19 4.04 11.15 1.17
CA CYS A 19 3.01 11.77 0.33
C CYS A 19 2.37 10.75 -0.62
N ARG A 20 3.09 10.37 -1.67
CA ARG A 20 2.50 9.63 -2.80
C ARG A 20 2.25 8.15 -2.51
N SER A 21 3.25 7.47 -1.97
CA SER A 21 3.15 6.04 -1.71
C SER A 21 2.15 5.66 -0.60
N PRO A 22 2.06 6.34 0.57
CA PRO A 22 1.01 6.03 1.55
C PRO A 22 -0.39 6.40 1.05
N LEU A 23 -0.52 7.45 0.23
CA LEU A 23 -1.78 7.76 -0.44
C LEU A 23 -2.21 6.64 -1.40
N ALA A 24 -1.29 6.13 -2.21
CA ALA A 24 -1.56 5.04 -3.14
C ALA A 24 -1.94 3.74 -2.40
N GLU A 25 -1.25 3.41 -1.31
CA GLU A 25 -1.60 2.31 -0.41
C GLU A 25 -3.04 2.47 0.12
N GLY A 26 -3.36 3.62 0.71
CA GLY A 26 -4.69 3.90 1.25
C GLY A 26 -5.81 3.82 0.21
N ILE A 27 -5.61 4.42 -0.97
CA ILE A 27 -6.57 4.35 -2.08
C ILE A 27 -6.75 2.91 -2.56
N PHE A 28 -5.66 2.17 -2.76
CA PHE A 28 -5.73 0.80 -3.28
C PHE A 28 -6.40 -0.14 -2.28
N THR A 29 -6.03 -0.06 -1.00
CA THR A 29 -6.67 -0.82 0.08
C THR A 29 -8.17 -0.53 0.14
N HIS A 30 -8.58 0.75 0.14
CA HIS A 30 -9.98 1.12 0.12
C HIS A 30 -10.75 0.52 -1.07
N LEU A 31 -10.15 0.56 -2.26
CA LEU A 31 -10.74 0.02 -3.49
C LEU A 31 -10.82 -1.52 -3.51
N VAL A 32 -9.88 -2.20 -2.85
CA VAL A 32 -9.87 -3.66 -2.71
C VAL A 32 -10.95 -4.11 -1.73
N GLU A 33 -11.08 -3.41 -0.59
CA GLU A 33 -12.12 -3.65 0.41
C GLU A 33 -13.51 -3.43 -0.16
N GLN A 34 -13.73 -2.30 -0.86
CA GLN A 34 -14.99 -1.98 -1.55
C GLN A 34 -15.43 -3.07 -2.54
N ARG A 35 -14.48 -3.82 -3.10
CA ARG A 35 -14.75 -4.90 -4.07
C ARG A 35 -14.78 -6.29 -3.45
N GLY A 36 -14.57 -6.41 -2.14
CA GLY A 36 -14.51 -7.71 -1.45
C GLY A 36 -13.35 -8.59 -1.92
N LEU A 37 -12.18 -7.98 -2.19
CA LEU A 37 -11.00 -8.67 -2.72
C LEU A 37 -9.82 -8.70 -1.73
N SER A 38 -10.03 -8.33 -0.47
CA SER A 38 -8.95 -8.13 0.53
C SER A 38 -8.08 -9.37 0.72
N ASP A 39 -8.67 -10.55 0.68
CA ASP A 39 -8.03 -11.86 0.81
C ASP A 39 -7.16 -12.25 -0.41
N ARG A 40 -7.16 -11.42 -1.47
CA ARG A 40 -6.35 -11.62 -2.67
C ARG A 40 -5.07 -10.78 -2.72
N PHE A 41 -4.86 -9.86 -1.79
CA PHE A 41 -3.74 -8.92 -1.85
C PHE A 41 -3.02 -8.73 -0.51
N HIS A 42 -1.69 -8.60 -0.58
CA HIS A 42 -0.88 -7.98 0.46
C HIS A 42 -0.44 -6.60 -0.05
N ILE A 43 -0.69 -5.54 0.71
CA ILE A 43 -0.52 -4.15 0.26
C ILE A 43 0.34 -3.42 1.28
N ASP A 44 1.36 -2.71 0.80
CA ASP A 44 2.26 -1.90 1.64
C ASP A 44 2.82 -0.70 0.84
N SER A 45 3.49 0.22 1.51
CA SER A 45 4.25 1.31 0.87
C SER A 45 5.61 1.55 1.50
N CYS A 46 6.58 2.03 0.70
CA CYS A 46 7.90 2.38 1.21
C CYS A 46 8.51 3.63 0.55
N GLY A 47 9.56 4.14 1.20
CA GLY A 47 10.44 5.19 0.69
C GLY A 47 11.74 4.60 0.16
N THR A 48 12.28 5.15 -0.94
CA THR A 48 13.64 4.82 -1.36
C THR A 48 14.71 5.42 -0.45
N GLY A 49 14.34 6.46 0.32
CA GLY A 49 15.17 7.08 1.34
C GLY A 49 14.67 6.85 2.75
N ASP A 50 15.52 7.14 3.73
CA ASP A 50 15.31 6.86 5.16
C ASP A 50 14.93 8.09 6.01
N TRP A 51 14.89 9.29 5.41
CA TRP A 51 14.63 10.58 6.10
C TRP A 51 13.32 10.65 6.91
N HIS A 52 12.34 9.81 6.59
CA HIS A 52 11.00 9.85 7.17
C HIS A 52 10.56 8.57 7.88
N ILE A 53 11.49 7.64 8.15
CA ILE A 53 11.19 6.43 8.93
C ILE A 53 10.57 6.84 10.28
N GLY A 54 9.46 6.17 10.63
CA GLY A 54 8.71 6.42 11.87
C GLY A 54 7.86 7.69 11.87
N LYS A 55 7.85 8.48 10.78
CA LYS A 55 6.97 9.65 10.65
C LYS A 55 5.64 9.24 10.03
N SER A 56 4.56 9.88 10.46
CA SER A 56 3.26 9.75 9.81
C SER A 56 3.29 10.32 8.38
N PRO A 57 2.36 9.89 7.51
CA PRO A 57 2.09 10.57 6.25
C PRO A 57 1.85 12.07 6.45
N ASP A 58 2.21 12.85 5.44
CA ASP A 58 1.96 14.28 5.39
C ASP A 58 0.45 14.55 5.51
N ALA A 59 0.07 15.56 6.29
CA ALA A 59 -1.34 15.88 6.53
C ALA A 59 -2.13 16.31 5.27
N ARG A 60 -1.43 16.61 4.16
CA ARG A 60 -2.01 16.96 2.86
C ARG A 60 -2.15 15.78 1.92
N ALA A 61 -1.58 14.62 2.28
CA ALA A 61 -1.60 13.40 1.47
C ALA A 61 -3.02 12.85 1.34
#